data_AF-G7ED97-F1
#
_entry.id   AF-G7ED97-F1
#
_cell.length_a   1.000
_cell.length_b   1.000
_cell.length_c   1.000
_cell.angle_alpha   90.00
_cell.angle_beta   90.00
_cell.angle_gamma   90.00
#
_symmetry.space_group_name_H-M   'P 1'
#
loop_
_entity.id
_entity.type
_entity.pdbx_description
1 polymer ?
#
loop_
_entity_poly.entity_id
_entity_poly.type
_entity_poly.pdbx_seq_one_letter_code
_entity_poly.pdbx_strand_id
1 'polypeptide(L)'
;MFGTGWFIDWWQGGPNAEKFELASSLLKFTFPYLFFVSLVALSGAVMNVYNRFAVAAFTPVLLNVSIITCAIFLHDKFSVGAYSLAIGVFIGGVVQLLFQLPFLYRAKMLARPRWAWQDENVKKVRKLMLPALFGVSISQINLLLDTMIASLLMTGSIAWLYYSDRLIEFPLGLFGIGIATVILPALSRLHSSKKK
;
A
#
# COMPACT_ATOMS: atom_id res chain seq x y z
N MET A 1 12.78 -14.26 -0.27
CA MET A 1 13.79 -13.23 -0.58
C MET A 1 13.84 -12.13 0.47
N PHE A 2 12.71 -11.73 1.07
CA PHE A 2 12.74 -11.16 2.43
C PHE A 2 13.17 -12.25 3.44
N GLY A 3 14.12 -11.93 4.31
CA GLY A 3 14.54 -12.80 5.39
C GLY A 3 15.33 -14.04 4.98
N THR A 4 15.95 -14.11 3.79
CA THR A 4 16.80 -15.26 3.41
C THR A 4 18.02 -15.39 4.32
N GLY A 5 18.63 -14.28 4.74
CA GLY A 5 19.68 -14.29 5.76
C GLY A 5 19.17 -14.80 7.12
N TRP A 6 18.03 -14.29 7.59
CA TRP A 6 17.40 -14.78 8.83
C TRP A 6 16.88 -16.22 8.73
N PHE A 7 16.48 -16.66 7.54
CA PHE A 7 16.05 -18.03 7.25
C PHE A 7 17.23 -19.00 7.25
N ILE A 8 18.36 -18.60 6.68
CA ILE A 8 19.62 -19.37 6.74
C ILE A 8 20.09 -19.44 8.19
N ASP A 9 20.07 -18.33 8.93
CA ASP A 9 20.38 -18.31 10.36
C ASP A 9 19.41 -19.21 11.14
N TRP A 10 18.11 -19.16 10.88
CA TRP A 10 17.12 -20.05 11.50
C TRP A 10 17.39 -21.53 11.18
N TRP A 11 17.68 -21.84 9.93
CA TRP A 11 18.01 -23.20 9.47
C TRP A 11 19.30 -23.74 10.10
N GLN A 12 20.27 -22.87 10.39
CA GLN A 12 21.55 -23.20 11.00
C GLN A 12 21.56 -23.07 12.55
N GLY A 13 20.43 -22.69 13.17
CA GLY A 13 20.36 -22.45 14.62
C GLY A 13 21.15 -21.22 15.09
N GLY A 14 21.40 -20.28 14.19
CA GLY A 14 22.13 -19.04 14.44
C GLY A 14 21.36 -18.02 15.29
N PRO A 15 22.05 -16.97 15.78
CA PRO A 15 21.52 -16.04 16.78
C PRO A 15 20.35 -15.15 16.30
N ASN A 16 20.09 -15.05 14.99
CA ASN A 16 18.96 -14.26 14.45
C ASN A 16 17.72 -15.10 14.12
N ALA A 17 17.68 -16.38 14.49
CA ALA A 17 16.55 -17.28 14.22
C ALA A 17 15.21 -16.72 14.76
N GLU A 18 15.22 -16.07 15.93
CA GLU A 18 14.02 -15.47 16.53
C GLU A 18 13.44 -14.32 15.70
N LYS A 19 14.27 -13.55 14.99
CA LYS A 19 13.81 -12.47 14.11
C LYS A 19 13.02 -13.02 12.92
N PHE A 20 13.42 -14.18 12.40
CA PHE A 20 12.69 -14.87 11.33
C PHE A 20 11.31 -15.32 11.80
N GLU A 21 11.23 -15.96 12.97
CA GLU A 21 9.96 -16.41 13.56
C GLU A 21 9.00 -15.25 13.86
N LEU A 22 9.53 -14.16 14.42
CA LEU A 22 8.75 -12.95 14.66
C LEU A 22 8.24 -12.33 13.35
N ALA A 23 9.11 -12.17 12.35
CA ALA A 23 8.73 -11.60 11.05
C ALA A 23 7.69 -12.48 10.32
N SER A 24 7.85 -13.80 10.35
CA SER A 24 6.90 -14.78 9.80
C SER A 24 5.53 -14.67 10.48
N SER A 25 5.51 -14.52 11.81
CA SER A 25 4.29 -14.35 12.59
C SER A 25 3.59 -13.03 12.29
N LEU A 26 4.32 -11.92 12.25
CA LEU A 26 3.77 -10.60 11.90
C LEU A 26 3.23 -10.57 10.47
N LEU A 27 3.89 -11.26 9.52
CA LEU A 27 3.41 -11.39 8.15
C LEU A 27 2.04 -12.07 8.11
N LYS A 28 1.82 -13.15 8.88
CA LYS A 28 0.52 -13.83 8.94
C LYS A 28 -0.60 -12.91 9.42
N PHE A 29 -0.33 -12.02 10.39
CA PHE A 29 -1.30 -11.03 10.88
C PHE A 29 -1.57 -9.90 9.88
N THR A 30 -0.55 -9.46 9.17
CA THR A 30 -0.67 -8.36 8.20
C THR A 30 -1.13 -8.84 6.83
N PHE A 31 -1.04 -10.13 6.51
CA PHE A 31 -1.40 -10.65 5.19
C PHE A 31 -2.85 -10.34 4.77
N PRO A 32 -3.87 -10.49 5.65
CA PRO A 32 -5.25 -10.16 5.29
C PRO A 32 -5.46 -8.69 4.93
N TYR A 33 -4.59 -7.78 5.41
CA TYR A 33 -4.66 -6.36 5.02
C TYR A 33 -4.49 -6.17 3.51
N LEU A 34 -3.74 -7.03 2.80
CA LEU A 34 -3.61 -6.97 1.34
C LEU A 34 -4.96 -7.08 0.63
N PHE A 35 -5.88 -7.90 1.15
CA PHE A 35 -7.21 -8.04 0.61
C PHE A 35 -8.01 -6.73 0.78
N PHE A 36 -7.99 -6.16 1.98
CA PHE A 36 -8.70 -4.91 2.29
C PHE A 36 -8.15 -3.72 1.50
N VAL A 37 -6.83 -3.54 1.48
CA VAL A 37 -6.20 -2.42 0.75
C VAL A 37 -6.44 -2.51 -0.76
N SER A 38 -6.53 -3.72 -1.32
CA SER A 38 -6.87 -3.92 -2.74
C SER A 38 -8.30 -3.48 -3.04
N LEU A 39 -9.26 -3.82 -2.18
CA LEU A 39 -10.66 -3.37 -2.31
C LEU A 39 -10.78 -1.86 -2.12
N VAL A 40 -10.04 -1.30 -1.17
CA VAL A 40 -9.96 0.14 -0.91
C VAL A 40 -9.36 0.89 -2.10
N ALA A 41 -8.30 0.35 -2.72
CA ALA A 41 -7.68 0.93 -3.90
C ALA A 41 -8.63 0.91 -5.11
N LEU A 42 -9.33 -0.21 -5.33
CA LEU A 42 -10.35 -0.32 -6.38
C LEU A 42 -11.48 0.68 -6.16
N SER A 43 -11.99 0.75 -4.93
CA SER A 43 -13.04 1.69 -4.51
C SER A 43 -12.60 3.14 -4.68
N GLY A 44 -11.35 3.45 -4.31
CA GLY A 44 -10.71 4.75 -4.53
C GLY A 44 -10.60 5.11 -6.01
N ALA A 45 -10.20 4.16 -6.86
CA ALA A 45 -10.12 4.38 -8.30
C ALA A 45 -11.51 4.69 -8.90
N VAL A 46 -12.55 3.97 -8.50
CA VAL A 46 -13.94 4.28 -8.89
C VAL A 46 -14.32 5.69 -8.43
N MET A 47 -14.09 6.03 -7.16
CA MET A 47 -14.41 7.36 -6.63
C MET A 47 -13.65 8.49 -7.35
N ASN A 48 -12.40 8.27 -7.75
CA ASN A 48 -11.63 9.22 -8.55
C ASN A 48 -12.26 9.47 -9.92
N VAL A 49 -12.79 8.44 -10.58
CA VAL A 49 -13.54 8.59 -11.85
C VAL A 49 -14.79 9.46 -11.68
N TYR A 50 -15.44 9.39 -10.52
CA TYR A 50 -16.60 10.21 -10.17
C TYR A 50 -16.26 11.56 -9.52
N ASN A 51 -15.01 12.04 -9.65
CA ASN A 51 -14.51 13.30 -9.08
C ASN A 51 -14.65 13.42 -7.55
N ARG A 52 -14.72 12.30 -6.82
CA ARG A 52 -14.79 12.23 -5.34
C ARG A 52 -13.39 12.02 -4.73
N PHE A 53 -12.42 12.82 -5.14
CA PHE A 53 -10.99 12.65 -4.77
C PHE A 53 -10.73 12.74 -3.26
N ALA A 54 -11.47 13.60 -2.55
CA ALA A 54 -11.27 13.83 -1.12
C ALA A 54 -11.47 12.57 -0.26
N VAL A 55 -12.42 11.71 -0.64
CA VAL A 55 -12.71 10.47 0.09
C VAL A 55 -11.56 9.47 -0.06
N ALA A 56 -11.06 9.30 -1.29
CA ALA A 56 -9.92 8.44 -1.57
C ALA A 56 -8.64 8.96 -0.89
N ALA A 57 -8.41 10.27 -0.92
CA ALA A 57 -7.25 10.92 -0.32
C ALA A 57 -7.24 10.89 1.22
N PHE A 58 -8.41 10.87 1.88
CA PHE A 58 -8.51 10.78 3.34
C PHE A 58 -8.32 9.35 3.87
N THR A 59 -8.49 8.34 3.01
CA THR A 59 -8.48 6.92 3.42
C THR A 59 -7.16 6.48 4.09
N PRO A 60 -5.96 6.89 3.64
CA PRO A 60 -4.70 6.58 4.32
C PRO A 60 -4.61 7.10 5.76
N VAL A 61 -5.29 8.21 6.09
CA VAL A 61 -5.30 8.78 7.44
C VAL A 61 -5.92 7.78 8.43
N LEU A 62 -6.97 7.08 8.03
CA LEU A 62 -7.64 6.09 8.88
C LEU A 62 -6.75 4.91 9.25
N LEU A 63 -5.86 4.48 8.34
CA LEU A 63 -4.87 3.45 8.63
C LEU A 63 -3.89 3.94 9.69
N ASN A 64 -3.34 5.14 9.52
CA ASN A 64 -2.40 5.71 10.48
C ASN A 64 -3.04 5.87 11.87
N VAL A 65 -4.28 6.39 11.93
CA VAL A 65 -5.04 6.51 13.18
C VAL A 65 -5.25 5.14 13.81
N SER A 66 -5.59 4.11 13.03
CA SER A 66 -5.78 2.75 13.55
C SER A 66 -4.49 2.16 14.11
N ILE A 67 -3.36 2.35 13.44
CA ILE A 67 -2.04 1.91 13.91
C ILE A 67 -1.67 2.62 15.21
N ILE A 68 -1.80 3.95 15.28
CA ILE A 68 -1.47 4.73 16.48
C ILE A 68 -2.37 4.35 17.65
N THR A 69 -3.68 4.20 17.41
CA THR A 69 -4.65 3.79 18.44
C THR A 69 -4.31 2.40 18.97
N CYS A 70 -4.02 1.44 18.09
CA CYS A 70 -3.62 0.11 18.53
C CYS A 70 -2.26 0.12 19.23
N ALA A 71 -1.31 0.95 18.80
CA ALA A 71 -0.05 1.11 19.52
C ALA A 71 -0.29 1.59 20.95
N ILE A 72 -1.09 2.64 21.16
CA ILE A 72 -1.34 3.19 22.50
C ILE A 72 -2.12 2.21 23.39
N PHE A 73 -3.21 1.61 22.88
CA PHE A 73 -4.11 0.80 23.72
C PHE A 73 -3.71 -0.68 23.85
N LEU A 74 -2.95 -1.22 22.89
CA LEU A 74 -2.54 -2.62 22.89
C LEU A 74 -1.04 -2.81 23.18
N HIS A 75 -0.24 -1.76 23.45
CA HIS A 75 1.19 -1.98 23.75
C HIS A 75 1.40 -2.86 24.98
N ASP A 76 0.64 -2.65 26.06
CA ASP A 76 0.79 -3.41 27.31
C ASP A 76 0.27 -4.85 27.23
N LYS A 77 -0.50 -5.19 26.19
CA LYS A 77 -1.13 -6.51 26.05
C LYS A 77 -0.25 -7.55 25.35
N PHE A 78 0.84 -7.12 24.72
CA PHE A 78 1.75 -8.02 23.99
C PHE A 78 3.18 -7.86 24.50
N SER A 79 3.88 -8.98 24.67
CA SER A 79 5.31 -8.99 25.04
C SER A 79 6.20 -8.32 24.00
N VAL A 80 5.73 -8.24 22.75
CA VAL A 80 6.40 -7.57 21.63
C VAL A 80 5.43 -6.58 21.00
N GLY A 81 5.71 -5.28 21.12
CA GLY A 81 4.85 -4.20 20.61
C GLY A 81 4.58 -4.24 19.10
N ALA A 82 5.39 -4.97 18.33
CA ALA A 82 5.17 -5.19 16.90
C ALA A 82 3.82 -5.88 16.59
N TYR A 83 3.32 -6.75 17.49
CA TYR A 83 2.00 -7.38 17.32
C TYR A 83 0.87 -6.36 17.39
N SER A 84 0.97 -5.37 18.27
CA SER A 84 0.00 -4.28 18.39
C SER A 84 -0.10 -3.45 17.10
N LEU A 85 1.04 -3.23 16.43
CA LEU A 85 1.08 -2.58 15.11
C LEU A 85 0.47 -3.45 14.02
N ALA A 86 0.79 -4.75 13.98
CA ALA A 86 0.23 -5.68 12.98
C ALA A 86 -1.30 -5.76 13.06
N ILE A 87 -1.85 -5.80 14.28
CA ILE A 87 -3.30 -5.73 14.51
C ILE A 87 -3.85 -4.37 14.05
N GLY A 88 -3.15 -3.27 14.32
CA GLY A 88 -3.52 -1.94 13.86
C GLY A 88 -3.61 -1.82 12.34
N VAL A 89 -2.70 -2.48 11.61
CA VAL A 89 -2.74 -2.53 10.13
C VAL A 89 -3.98 -3.31 9.66
N PHE A 90 -4.27 -4.46 10.25
CA PHE A 90 -5.45 -5.25 9.93
C PHE A 90 -6.76 -4.46 10.18
N ILE A 91 -6.91 -3.90 11.39
CA ILE A 91 -8.06 -3.08 11.76
C ILE A 91 -8.16 -1.86 10.85
N GLY A 92 -7.03 -1.22 10.54
CA GLY A 92 -6.98 -0.08 9.63
C GLY A 92 -7.54 -0.42 8.25
N GLY A 93 -7.19 -1.56 7.67
CA GLY A 93 -7.77 -2.01 6.39
C GLY A 93 -9.29 -2.19 6.45
N VAL A 94 -9.80 -2.76 7.55
CA VAL A 94 -11.25 -2.91 7.76
C VAL A 94 -11.93 -1.54 7.88
N VAL A 95 -11.40 -0.64 8.70
CA VAL A 95 -11.93 0.71 8.91
C VAL A 95 -11.91 1.51 7.61
N GLN A 96 -10.85 1.41 6.82
CA GLN A 96 -10.75 2.04 5.50
C GLN A 96 -11.87 1.58 4.57
N LEU A 97 -12.10 0.26 4.47
CA LEU A 97 -13.14 -0.28 3.62
C LEU A 97 -14.55 0.15 4.09
N LEU A 98 -14.80 0.06 5.40
CA LEU A 98 -16.06 0.49 6.01
C LEU A 98 -16.33 1.99 5.81
N PHE A 99 -15.31 2.82 5.85
CA PHE A 99 -15.43 4.25 5.58
C PHE A 99 -15.82 4.54 4.12
N GLN A 100 -15.27 3.79 3.16
CA GLN A 100 -15.55 4.01 1.74
C GLN A 100 -16.91 3.45 1.28
N LEU A 101 -17.41 2.40 1.94
CA LEU A 101 -18.68 1.71 1.63
C LEU A 101 -19.90 2.66 1.50
N PRO A 102 -20.16 3.60 2.43
CA PRO A 102 -21.26 4.57 2.31
C PRO A 102 -21.15 5.47 1.09
N PHE A 103 -19.94 5.89 0.71
CA PHE A 103 -19.72 6.74 -0.46
C PHE A 103 -19.96 5.99 -1.77
N LEU A 104 -19.53 4.72 -1.84
CA LEU A 104 -19.86 3.81 -2.93
C LEU A 104 -21.36 3.57 -3.07
N TYR A 105 -22.05 3.37 -1.94
CA TYR A 105 -23.50 3.19 -1.92
C TYR A 105 -24.22 4.43 -2.46
N ARG A 106 -23.84 5.63 -1.99
CA ARG A 106 -24.40 6.91 -2.49
C ARG A 106 -24.10 7.13 -3.97
N ALA A 107 -22.95 6.67 -4.48
CA ALA A 107 -22.62 6.71 -5.89
C ALA A 107 -23.36 5.65 -6.73
N LYS A 108 -24.21 4.79 -6.12
CA LYS A 108 -24.88 3.64 -6.76
C LYS A 108 -23.92 2.68 -7.46
N MET A 109 -22.65 2.67 -7.02
CA MET A 109 -21.56 1.90 -7.60
C MET A 109 -21.15 0.73 -6.70
N LEU A 110 -22.06 0.27 -5.83
CA LEU A 110 -21.83 -0.90 -5.01
C LEU A 110 -21.79 -2.13 -5.93
N ALA A 111 -20.59 -2.44 -6.42
CA ALA A 111 -20.36 -3.56 -7.32
C ALA A 111 -20.62 -4.85 -6.54
N ARG A 112 -21.66 -5.59 -6.93
CA ARG A 112 -21.80 -6.97 -6.47
C ARG A 112 -20.71 -7.79 -7.15
N PRO A 113 -19.86 -8.51 -6.41
CA PRO A 113 -18.85 -9.36 -7.01
C PRO A 113 -19.54 -10.38 -7.92
N ARG A 114 -19.34 -10.24 -9.22
CA ARG A 114 -19.86 -11.14 -10.26
C ARG A 114 -18.67 -11.64 -11.08
N TRP A 115 -18.64 -12.95 -11.29
CA TRP A 115 -17.58 -13.59 -12.05
C TRP A 115 -17.87 -13.47 -13.55
N ALA A 116 -17.27 -12.47 -14.21
CA ALA A 116 -17.57 -12.12 -15.61
C ALA A 116 -16.34 -12.20 -16.52
N TRP A 117 -15.63 -13.33 -16.51
CA TRP A 117 -14.37 -13.52 -17.27
C TRP A 117 -14.52 -13.40 -18.79
N GLN A 118 -15.72 -13.61 -19.32
CA GLN A 118 -15.99 -13.50 -20.74
C GLN A 118 -16.39 -12.10 -21.20
N ASP A 119 -16.67 -11.18 -20.28
CA ASP A 119 -17.06 -9.79 -20.58
C ASP A 119 -15.94 -9.06 -21.32
N GLU A 120 -16.30 -8.33 -22.37
CA GLU A 120 -15.33 -7.56 -23.18
C GLU A 120 -14.61 -6.50 -22.35
N ASN A 121 -15.28 -5.90 -21.37
CA ASN A 121 -14.68 -4.90 -20.49
C ASN A 121 -13.61 -5.53 -19.59
N VAL A 122 -13.86 -6.72 -19.05
CA VAL A 122 -12.90 -7.46 -18.22
C VAL A 122 -11.69 -7.90 -19.05
N LYS A 123 -11.92 -8.36 -20.29
CA LYS A 123 -10.83 -8.69 -21.24
C LYS A 123 -9.98 -7.47 -21.55
N LYS A 124 -10.59 -6.30 -21.77
CA LYS A 124 -9.89 -5.04 -22.03
C LYS A 124 -9.04 -4.62 -20.83
N VAL A 125 -9.59 -4.67 -19.61
CA VAL A 125 -8.86 -4.39 -18.36
C VAL A 125 -7.65 -5.32 -18.24
N ARG A 126 -7.81 -6.63 -18.43
CA ARG A 126 -6.69 -7.59 -18.35
C ARG A 126 -5.58 -7.29 -19.38
N LYS A 127 -5.95 -6.97 -20.62
CA LYS A 127 -4.98 -6.63 -21.69
C LYS A 127 -4.16 -5.39 -21.36
N LEU A 128 -4.76 -4.42 -20.66
CA LEU A 128 -4.08 -3.21 -20.19
C LEU A 128 -3.28 -3.44 -18.90
N MET A 129 -3.79 -4.29 -17.99
CA MET A 129 -3.12 -4.60 -16.73
C MET A 129 -1.85 -5.42 -16.94
N LEU A 130 -1.80 -6.35 -17.91
CA LEU A 130 -0.62 -7.17 -18.16
C LEU A 130 0.66 -6.34 -18.35
N PRO A 131 0.74 -5.41 -19.32
CA PRO A 131 1.94 -4.58 -19.51
C PRO A 131 2.19 -3.62 -18.34
N ALA A 132 1.15 -3.11 -17.68
CA ALA A 132 1.29 -2.26 -16.51
C ALA A 132 1.93 -3.02 -15.32
N LEU A 133 1.50 -4.27 -15.08
CA LEU A 133 2.06 -5.14 -14.05
C LEU A 133 3.52 -5.45 -14.33
N PHE A 134 3.91 -5.69 -15.59
CA PHE A 134 5.32 -5.85 -15.96
C PHE A 134 6.13 -4.58 -15.66
N GLY A 135 5.60 -3.40 -16.00
CA GLY A 135 6.26 -2.12 -15.68
C GLY A 135 6.48 -1.91 -14.19
N VAL A 136 5.44 -2.16 -13.36
CA VAL A 136 5.54 -2.05 -11.89
C VAL A 136 6.43 -3.14 -11.29
N SER A 137 6.49 -4.33 -11.89
CA SER A 137 7.35 -5.41 -11.40
C SER A 137 8.84 -5.03 -11.51
N ILE A 138 9.23 -4.26 -12.52
CA ILE A 138 10.61 -3.78 -12.67
C ILE A 138 10.99 -2.87 -11.49
N SER A 139 10.12 -1.92 -11.08
CA SER A 139 10.42 -1.07 -9.92
C SER A 139 10.46 -1.87 -8.61
N GLN A 140 9.63 -2.91 -8.47
CA GLN A 140 9.69 -3.81 -7.31
C GLN A 140 10.98 -4.64 -7.27
N ILE A 141 11.50 -5.05 -8.44
CA ILE A 141 12.79 -5.73 -8.54
C ILE A 141 13.93 -4.78 -8.15
N ASN A 142 13.89 -3.51 -8.59
CA ASN A 142 14.89 -2.52 -8.19
C ASN A 142 14.92 -2.32 -6.68
N LEU A 143 13.76 -2.06 -6.05
CA LEU A 143 13.68 -1.92 -4.59
C LEU A 143 14.16 -3.18 -3.85
N LEU A 144 13.87 -4.37 -4.40
CA LEU A 144 14.34 -5.63 -3.84
C LEU A 144 15.87 -5.73 -3.93
N LEU A 145 16.45 -5.38 -5.07
CA LEU A 145 17.91 -5.33 -5.25
C LEU A 145 18.56 -4.31 -4.31
N ASP A 146 18.00 -3.11 -4.21
CA ASP A 146 18.47 -2.05 -3.30
C ASP A 146 18.43 -2.54 -1.84
N THR A 147 17.36 -3.23 -1.45
CA THR A 147 17.23 -3.82 -0.10
C THR A 147 18.23 -4.95 0.13
N MET A 148 18.48 -5.80 -0.88
CA MET A 148 19.49 -6.86 -0.78
C MET A 148 20.89 -6.28 -0.62
N ILE A 149 21.24 -5.25 -1.38
CA ILE A 149 22.53 -4.54 -1.25
C ILE A 149 22.61 -3.84 0.12
N ALA A 150 21.53 -3.18 0.56
CA ALA A 150 21.44 -2.54 1.87
C ALA A 150 21.54 -3.53 3.04
N SER A 151 21.09 -4.78 2.87
CA SER A 151 21.18 -5.83 3.89
C SER A 151 22.60 -6.38 4.07
N LEU A 152 23.48 -6.19 3.07
CA LEU A 152 24.91 -6.52 3.14
C LEU A 152 25.71 -5.42 3.85
N LEU A 153 25.10 -4.26 4.11
CA LEU A 153 25.66 -3.15 4.85
C LEU A 153 25.34 -3.26 6.35
N MET A 154 26.02 -2.46 7.17
CA MET A 154 25.95 -2.49 8.64
C MET A 154 24.51 -2.41 9.17
N THR A 155 24.22 -3.16 10.25
CA THR A 155 22.89 -3.25 10.90
C THR A 155 22.29 -1.87 11.15
N GLY A 156 21.08 -1.61 10.61
CA GLY A 156 20.39 -0.32 10.71
C GLY A 156 20.24 0.43 9.38
N SER A 157 21.01 0.07 8.35
CA SER A 157 20.97 0.69 7.01
C SER A 157 19.57 0.65 6.36
N ILE A 158 18.82 -0.45 6.55
CA ILE A 158 17.44 -0.60 6.06
C ILE A 158 16.50 0.39 6.75
N ALA A 159 16.67 0.62 8.06
CA ALA A 159 15.85 1.58 8.79
C ALA A 159 16.17 3.02 8.36
N TRP A 160 17.44 3.36 8.12
CA TRP A 160 17.83 4.68 7.61
C TRP A 160 17.32 4.94 6.19
N LEU A 161 17.38 3.95 5.30
CA LEU A 161 16.77 4.03 3.97
C LEU A 161 15.25 4.25 4.08
N TYR A 162 14.56 3.45 4.91
CA TYR A 162 13.12 3.59 5.13
C TYR A 162 12.74 4.98 5.69
N TYR A 163 13.48 5.49 6.67
CA TYR A 163 13.25 6.82 7.21
C TYR A 163 13.56 7.93 6.20
N SER A 164 14.59 7.76 5.37
CA SER A 164 14.96 8.71 4.31
C SER A 164 13.90 8.76 3.22
N ASP A 165 13.39 7.61 2.77
CA ASP A 165 12.30 7.52 1.79
C ASP A 165 11.04 8.23 2.30
N ARG A 166 10.68 8.05 3.58
CA ARG A 166 9.56 8.78 4.20
C ARG A 166 9.78 10.29 4.23
N LEU A 167 11.02 10.71 4.51
CA LEU A 167 11.41 12.12 4.52
C LEU A 167 11.35 12.72 3.11
N ILE A 168 11.61 11.94 2.05
CA ILE A 168 11.49 12.35 0.64
C ILE A 168 10.03 12.33 0.19
N GLU A 169 9.24 11.34 0.60
CA GLU A 169 7.80 11.25 0.28
C GLU A 169 7.01 12.44 0.82
N PHE A 170 7.44 13.03 1.94
CA PHE A 170 6.74 14.17 2.55
C PHE A 170 6.77 15.44 1.66
N PRO A 171 7.92 15.97 1.22
CA PRO A 171 7.99 17.05 0.23
C PRO A 171 7.32 16.68 -1.10
N LEU A 172 7.48 15.45 -1.57
CA LEU A 172 6.90 14.99 -2.84
C LEU A 172 5.36 14.97 -2.77
N GLY A 173 4.80 14.56 -1.63
CA GLY A 173 3.38 14.62 -1.36
C GLY A 173 2.87 16.06 -1.25
N LEU A 174 3.59 16.92 -0.53
CA LEU A 174 3.20 18.31 -0.28
C LEU A 174 3.28 19.18 -1.56
N PHE A 175 4.39 19.10 -2.28
CA PHE A 175 4.64 19.93 -3.46
C PHE A 175 4.29 19.22 -4.76
N GLY A 176 4.64 17.94 -4.90
CA GLY A 176 4.45 17.19 -6.15
C GLY A 176 2.98 16.96 -6.49
N ILE A 177 2.14 16.57 -5.53
CA ILE A 177 0.70 16.39 -5.76
C ILE A 177 0.01 17.74 -6.04
N GLY A 178 0.37 18.79 -5.29
CA GLY A 178 -0.14 20.14 -5.49
C GLY A 178 0.20 20.70 -6.88
N ILE A 179 1.45 20.53 -7.31
CA ILE A 179 1.91 20.95 -8.64
C ILE A 179 1.24 20.10 -9.73
N ALA A 180 1.19 18.78 -9.59
CA ALA A 180 0.58 17.89 -10.57
C ALA A 180 -0.92 18.17 -10.75
N THR A 181 -1.66 18.43 -9.67
CA THR A 181 -3.11 18.73 -9.73
C THR A 181 -3.42 20.05 -10.45
N VAL A 182 -2.51 21.03 -10.42
CA VAL A 182 -2.66 22.30 -11.15
C VAL A 182 -2.18 22.18 -12.60
N ILE A 183 -1.07 21.48 -12.82
CA ILE A 183 -0.40 21.38 -14.13
C ILE A 183 -1.14 20.42 -15.09
N LEU A 184 -1.63 19.26 -14.62
CA LEU A 184 -2.30 18.28 -15.49
C LEU A 184 -3.55 18.83 -16.21
N PRO A 185 -4.45 19.56 -15.53
CA PRO A 185 -5.60 20.18 -16.18
C PRO A 185 -5.19 21.29 -17.16
N ALA A 186 -4.15 22.07 -16.83
CA ALA A 186 -3.62 23.11 -17.72
C ALA A 186 -3.03 22.53 -19.01
N LEU A 187 -2.23 21.46 -18.91
CA LEU A 187 -1.68 20.73 -20.05
C LEU A 187 -2.77 20.07 -20.89
N SER A 188 -3.78 19.47 -20.26
CA SER A 188 -4.91 18.86 -20.96
C SER A 188 -5.72 19.90 -21.75
N ARG A 189 -5.92 21.11 -21.20
CA ARG A 189 -6.54 22.23 -21.91
C ARG A 189 -5.69 22.67 -23.11
N LEU A 190 -4.38 22.88 -22.92
CA LEU A 190 -3.44 23.29 -23.97
C LEU A 190 -3.33 22.28 -25.11
N HIS A 191 -3.39 20.98 -24.80
CA HIS A 191 -3.37 19.93 -25.80
C HIS A 191 -4.70 19.81 -26.55
N SER A 192 -5.83 20.04 -25.87
CA SER A 192 -7.15 20.08 -26.53
C SER A 192 -7.35 21.32 -27.41
N SER A 193 -6.75 22.46 -27.06
CA SER A 193 -6.89 23.71 -27.82
C SER A 193 -6.01 23.77 -29.07
N LYS A 194 -4.93 22.97 -29.13
CA LYS A 194 -4.07 22.83 -30.32
C LYS A 194 -4.69 21.98 -31.46
N LYS A 195 -5.94 21.52 -31.29
CA LYS A 195 -6.68 20.71 -32.28
C LYS A 195 -7.75 21.48 -33.06
N LYS A 196 -7.68 22.81 -33.10
CA LYS A 196 -8.42 23.67 -34.03
C LYS A 196 -7.46 24.43 -34.93
#